data_AF-I4HAU7-F1
#
_entry.id   AF-I4HAU7-F1
#
_cell.length_a   1.000
_cell.length_b   1.000
_cell.length_c   1.000
_cell.angle_alpha   90.00
_cell.angle_beta   90.00
_cell.angle_gamma   90.00
#
_symmetry.space_group_name_H-M   'P 1'
#
loop_
_entity.id
_entity.type
_entity.pdbx_description
1 polymer ?
#
loop_
_entity_poly.entity_id
_entity_poly.type
_entity_poly.pdbx_seq_one_letter_code
_entity_poly.pdbx_strand_id
1 'polypeptide(L)'
;MNSLFFGSPLTSNAQKIKQGTQVQFLVQNNELVPLYITVLLISVDGTLTVLSPLLGRGDNSPVTPGEKIQIPDPNRGERYKFKVEGETGIAEVLVIATTTPLTKAVELLRVLATERGDNLRGTPIDLTQPDEAISSLLDDLDGVSRRSGTVSTSRVRQIDTRQMAAMSISFEIVV
;
A
#
# COMPACT_ATOMS: atom_id res chain seq x y z
N MET A 1 41.79 17.83 11.28
CA MET A 1 40.73 18.44 12.11
C MET A 1 39.41 18.27 11.40
N ASN A 2 38.52 17.52 12.07
CA ASN A 2 37.06 17.39 12.04
C ASN A 2 36.28 17.32 10.72
N SER A 3 35.59 16.17 10.60
CA SER A 3 34.46 15.86 9.73
C SER A 3 33.22 16.71 10.06
N LEU A 4 32.35 16.89 9.07
CA LEU A 4 30.96 17.27 9.28
C LEU A 4 30.05 16.22 8.65
N PHE A 5 29.44 15.43 9.52
CA PHE A 5 28.30 14.57 9.24
C PHE A 5 27.04 15.46 9.12
N PHE A 6 26.27 15.27 8.06
CA PHE A 6 24.85 15.70 8.02
C PHE A 6 23.99 14.45 8.04
N GLY A 7 23.91 13.83 9.21
CA GLY A 7 22.87 12.88 9.55
C GLY A 7 22.12 13.46 10.73
N SER A 8 21.10 14.26 10.47
CA SER A 8 20.08 14.49 11.48
C SER A 8 19.43 13.12 11.72
N PRO A 9 19.50 12.51 12.92
CA PRO A 9 18.59 11.41 13.20
C PRO A 9 17.20 12.01 13.05
N LEU A 10 16.41 11.49 12.13
CA LEU A 10 14.96 11.65 12.22
C LEU A 10 14.62 11.05 13.58
N THR A 11 14.52 11.89 14.61
CA THR A 11 13.92 11.51 15.88
C THR A 11 12.44 11.32 15.56
N SER A 12 12.14 10.19 14.91
CA SER A 12 10.78 9.82 14.61
C SER A 12 10.15 9.54 15.97
N ASN A 13 9.10 10.26 16.30
CA ASN A 13 8.18 9.85 17.36
C ASN A 13 7.35 8.63 16.87
N ALA A 14 7.97 7.76 16.06
CA ALA A 14 7.33 6.58 15.51
C ALA A 14 7.21 5.55 16.62
N GLN A 15 6.09 4.85 16.60
CA GLN A 15 5.85 3.78 17.54
C GLN A 15 6.94 2.72 17.40
N LYS A 16 7.61 2.39 18.50
CA LYS A 16 8.60 1.31 18.53
C LYS A 16 7.86 -0.02 18.68
N ILE A 17 8.12 -0.96 17.77
CA ILE A 17 7.53 -2.30 17.77
C ILE A 17 8.66 -3.32 17.81
N LYS A 18 8.61 -4.24 18.77
CA LYS A 18 9.61 -5.30 18.88
C LYS A 18 9.49 -6.30 17.73
N GLN A 19 10.62 -6.79 17.23
CA GLN A 19 10.65 -7.91 16.30
C GLN A 19 9.87 -9.12 16.85
N GLY A 20 9.20 -9.84 15.96
CA GLY A 20 8.32 -10.96 16.30
C GLY A 20 6.94 -10.56 16.86
N THR A 21 6.69 -9.27 17.10
CA THR A 21 5.37 -8.79 17.54
C THR A 21 4.35 -9.04 16.44
N GLN A 22 3.25 -9.71 16.80
CA GLN A 22 2.11 -9.86 15.90
C GLN A 22 1.30 -8.55 15.90
N VAL A 23 1.06 -8.00 14.72
CA VAL A 23 0.28 -6.76 14.56
C VAL A 23 -0.88 -6.98 13.60
N GLN A 24 -1.93 -6.19 13.77
CA GLN A 24 -3.13 -6.20 12.94
C GLN A 24 -3.52 -4.75 12.63
N PHE A 25 -4.05 -4.51 11.44
CA PHE A 25 -4.58 -3.21 11.06
C PHE A 25 -6.08 -3.21 11.23
N LEU A 26 -6.63 -2.10 11.70
CA LEU A 26 -8.05 -1.93 11.92
C LEU A 26 -8.50 -0.73 11.09
N VAL A 27 -9.33 -0.99 10.08
CA VAL A 27 -9.79 0.03 9.14
C VAL A 27 -11.29 0.19 9.30
N GLN A 28 -11.74 1.43 9.47
CA GLN A 28 -13.15 1.77 9.56
C GLN A 28 -13.49 2.75 8.44
N ASN A 29 -14.53 2.42 7.66
CA ASN A 29 -15.04 3.32 6.65
C ASN A 29 -15.98 4.35 7.30
N ASN A 30 -15.53 5.60 7.42
CA ASN A 30 -16.34 6.71 7.92
C ASN A 30 -16.97 7.55 6.79
N GLU A 31 -16.79 7.14 5.54
CA GLU A 31 -17.43 7.78 4.40
C GLU A 31 -18.85 7.25 4.18
N LEU A 32 -19.64 7.99 3.39
CA LEU A 32 -21.01 7.61 3.03
C LEU A 32 -21.09 6.65 1.84
N VAL A 33 -19.94 6.25 1.28
CA VAL A 33 -19.84 5.36 0.12
C VAL A 33 -18.98 4.13 0.44
N PRO A 34 -19.23 2.97 -0.20
CA PRO A 34 -18.35 1.81 -0.05
C PRO A 34 -16.93 2.11 -0.57
N LEU A 35 -15.91 1.60 0.12
CA LEU A 35 -14.50 1.81 -0.20
C LEU A 35 -13.73 0.50 -0.33
N TYR A 36 -12.95 0.36 -1.39
CA TYR A 36 -11.94 -0.67 -1.52
C TYR A 36 -10.68 -0.24 -0.78
N ILE A 37 -10.14 -1.14 0.05
CA ILE A 37 -8.98 -0.87 0.90
C ILE A 37 -7.80 -1.69 0.41
N THR A 38 -6.68 -1.02 0.17
CA THR A 38 -5.38 -1.63 -0.13
C THR A 38 -4.42 -1.31 1.01
N VAL A 39 -3.70 -2.31 1.50
CA VAL A 39 -2.67 -2.14 2.54
C VAL A 39 -1.35 -2.71 2.04
N LEU A 40 -0.33 -1.86 2.04
CA LEU A 40 1.03 -2.16 1.60
C LEU A 40 1.99 -1.95 2.77
N LEU A 41 2.95 -2.84 2.93
CA LEU A 41 4.10 -2.68 3.81
C LEU A 41 5.33 -2.35 2.97
N ILE A 42 6.10 -1.38 3.43
CA ILE A 42 7.44 -1.05 2.95
C ILE A 42 8.38 -1.31 4.13
N SER A 43 9.13 -2.40 4.05
CA SER A 43 10.08 -2.82 5.07
C SER A 43 11.31 -1.90 5.12
N VAL A 44 12.11 -2.00 6.19
CA VAL A 44 13.35 -1.21 6.39
C VAL A 44 14.33 -1.34 5.21
N ASP A 45 14.36 -2.52 4.58
CA ASP A 45 15.18 -2.84 3.41
C ASP A 45 14.58 -2.36 2.07
N GLY A 46 13.43 -1.69 2.10
CA GLY A 46 12.69 -1.24 0.92
C GLY A 46 11.86 -2.33 0.24
N THR A 47 11.75 -3.52 0.82
CA THR A 47 10.89 -4.60 0.31
C THR A 47 9.42 -4.17 0.42
N LEU A 48 8.68 -4.27 -0.69
CA LEU A 48 7.26 -3.98 -0.74
C LEU A 48 6.47 -5.27 -0.58
N THR A 49 5.51 -5.31 0.34
CA THR A 49 4.62 -6.47 0.57
C THR A 49 3.17 -6.02 0.54
N VAL A 50 2.33 -6.65 -0.29
CA VAL A 50 0.88 -6.40 -0.28
C VAL A 50 0.23 -7.22 0.82
N LEU A 51 -0.31 -6.56 1.85
CA LEU A 51 -1.00 -7.22 2.96
C LEU A 51 -2.49 -7.46 2.65
N SER A 52 -3.15 -6.53 1.96
CA SER A 52 -4.56 -6.69 1.56
C SER A 52 -4.85 -5.90 0.28
N PRO A 53 -5.73 -6.40 -0.61
CA PRO A 53 -6.39 -7.71 -0.55
C PRO A 53 -5.46 -8.87 -0.92
N LEU A 54 -5.64 -10.07 -0.36
CA LEU A 54 -4.94 -11.28 -0.83
C LEU A 54 -5.59 -11.89 -2.09
N LEU A 55 -4.94 -11.77 -3.27
CA LEU A 55 -5.41 -12.43 -4.50
C LEU A 55 -5.57 -13.94 -4.31
N GLY A 56 -6.67 -14.47 -4.83
CA GLY A 56 -7.00 -15.90 -4.80
C GLY A 56 -7.31 -16.48 -3.41
N ARG A 57 -7.28 -15.67 -2.35
CA ARG A 57 -7.50 -16.12 -0.96
C ARG A 57 -8.47 -15.27 -0.15
N GLY A 58 -9.10 -14.24 -0.74
CA GLY A 58 -10.10 -13.47 -0.03
C GLY A 58 -11.15 -12.78 -0.88
N ASP A 59 -12.19 -12.31 -0.19
CA ASP A 59 -13.24 -11.48 -0.75
C ASP A 59 -12.74 -10.03 -0.91
N ASN A 60 -12.68 -9.57 -2.17
CA ASN A 60 -12.30 -8.20 -2.52
C ASN A 60 -13.49 -7.22 -2.46
N SER A 61 -14.58 -7.60 -1.78
CA SER A 61 -15.73 -6.72 -1.58
C SER A 61 -15.33 -5.40 -0.90
N PRO A 62 -15.93 -4.27 -1.30
CA PRO A 62 -15.66 -3.00 -0.65
C PRO A 62 -16.11 -3.05 0.82
N VAL A 63 -15.46 -2.24 1.65
CA VAL A 63 -15.87 -1.96 3.03
C VAL A 63 -17.04 -0.97 2.98
N THR A 64 -18.20 -1.38 3.46
CA THR A 64 -19.43 -0.57 3.42
C THR A 64 -19.38 0.60 4.42
N PRO A 65 -20.19 1.65 4.24
CA PRO A 65 -20.26 2.77 5.19
C PRO A 65 -20.49 2.31 6.64
N GLY A 66 -19.64 2.76 7.56
CA GLY A 66 -19.67 2.37 8.97
C GLY A 66 -19.10 0.99 9.28
N GLU A 67 -18.76 0.18 8.27
CA GLU A 67 -18.13 -1.12 8.47
C GLU A 67 -16.68 -0.95 8.94
N LYS A 68 -16.28 -1.90 9.78
CA LYS A 68 -14.96 -1.98 10.37
C LYS A 68 -14.38 -3.35 10.06
N ILE A 69 -13.24 -3.37 9.39
CA ILE A 69 -12.51 -4.59 9.05
C ILE A 69 -11.18 -4.63 9.79
N GLN A 70 -10.74 -5.84 10.11
CA GLN A 70 -9.38 -6.09 10.58
C GLN A 70 -8.58 -6.69 9.43
N ILE A 71 -7.28 -6.41 9.35
CA ILE A 71 -6.40 -6.95 8.32
C ILE A 71 -5.23 -7.64 9.02
N PRO A 72 -5.03 -8.95 8.79
CA PRO A 72 -5.90 -9.86 8.03
C PRO A 72 -7.33 -10.05 8.56
N ASP A 73 -8.31 -10.15 7.64
CA ASP A 73 -9.72 -10.43 7.93
C ASP A 73 -10.06 -11.93 7.78
N PRO A 74 -10.22 -12.68 8.89
CA PRO A 74 -10.55 -14.09 8.83
C PRO A 74 -11.95 -14.36 8.25
N ASN A 75 -12.87 -13.40 8.35
CA ASN A 75 -14.23 -13.54 7.79
C ASN A 75 -14.20 -13.44 6.27
N ARG A 76 -13.21 -12.75 5.71
CA ARG A 76 -12.97 -12.66 4.25
C ARG A 76 -12.02 -13.75 3.75
N GLY A 77 -11.63 -14.72 4.59
CA GLY A 77 -10.76 -15.84 4.21
C GLY A 77 -9.26 -15.61 4.44
N GLU A 78 -8.87 -14.44 4.97
CA GLU A 78 -7.47 -14.12 5.23
C GLU A 78 -7.00 -14.77 6.55
N ARG A 79 -6.38 -15.96 6.45
CA ARG A 79 -5.97 -16.77 7.62
C ARG A 79 -4.50 -16.63 8.01
N TYR A 80 -3.81 -15.59 7.55
CA TYR A 80 -2.41 -15.37 7.90
C TYR A 80 -2.29 -14.53 9.19
N LYS A 81 -1.09 -14.50 9.78
CA LYS A 81 -0.75 -13.59 10.88
C LYS A 81 0.39 -12.72 10.40
N PHE A 82 0.25 -11.41 10.52
CA PHE A 82 1.36 -10.51 10.22
C PHE A 82 2.22 -10.34 11.48
N LYS A 83 3.50 -10.68 11.36
CA LYS A 83 4.52 -10.46 12.38
C LYS A 83 5.50 -9.42 11.85
N VAL A 84 5.87 -8.47 12.71
CA VAL A 84 6.92 -7.52 12.39
C VAL A 84 8.26 -8.25 12.42
N GLU A 85 8.87 -8.40 11.25
CA GLU A 85 10.13 -9.10 11.03
C GLU A 85 11.03 -8.23 10.14
N GLY A 86 12.34 -8.53 10.12
CA GLY A 86 13.34 -7.79 9.34
C GLY A 86 14.33 -7.02 10.20
N GLU A 87 15.06 -6.10 9.57
CA GLU A 87 16.11 -5.31 10.22
C GLU A 87 15.55 -4.27 11.20
N THR A 88 16.37 -3.85 12.17
CA THR A 88 16.06 -2.72 13.05
C THR A 88 16.08 -1.44 12.23
N GLY A 89 15.01 -0.64 12.31
CA GLY A 89 14.90 0.59 11.53
C GLY A 89 13.45 1.02 11.33
N ILE A 90 13.23 2.02 10.47
CA ILE A 90 11.89 2.54 10.19
C ILE A 90 11.27 1.76 9.04
N ALA A 91 10.09 1.19 9.29
CA ALA A 91 9.22 0.61 8.26
C ALA A 91 7.96 1.48 8.13
N GLU A 92 7.28 1.34 6.99
CA GLU A 92 6.10 2.14 6.65
C GLU A 92 4.96 1.23 6.17
N VAL A 93 3.74 1.54 6.58
CA VAL A 93 2.52 0.96 6.03
C VAL A 93 1.74 2.04 5.29
N LEU A 94 1.42 1.78 4.03
CA LEU A 94 0.58 2.64 3.20
C LEU A 94 -0.81 2.00 3.07
N VAL A 95 -1.82 2.71 3.57
CA VAL A 95 -3.24 2.35 3.44
C VAL A 95 -3.87 3.26 2.40
N ILE A 96 -4.48 2.68 1.36
CA ILE A 96 -5.14 3.40 0.28
C ILE A 96 -6.61 2.99 0.25
N ALA A 97 -7.51 3.96 0.28
CA ALA A 97 -8.95 3.76 0.16
C ALA A 97 -9.46 4.41 -1.12
N THR A 98 -10.21 3.66 -1.92
CA THR A 98 -10.72 4.10 -3.23
C THR A 98 -12.16 3.65 -3.45
N THR A 99 -12.93 4.37 -4.26
CA THR A 99 -14.30 3.95 -4.63
C THR A 99 -14.34 2.85 -5.70
N THR A 100 -13.20 2.54 -6.33
CA THR A 100 -12.99 1.42 -7.24
C THR A 100 -11.81 0.56 -6.81
N PRO A 101 -11.82 -0.76 -7.08
CA PRO A 101 -10.70 -1.62 -6.72
C PRO A 101 -9.46 -1.29 -7.56
N LEU A 102 -8.29 -1.24 -6.91
CA LEU A 102 -6.98 -1.03 -7.54
C LEU A 102 -6.39 -2.33 -8.09
N THR A 103 -7.18 -3.11 -8.84
CA THR A 103 -6.83 -4.48 -9.24
C THR A 103 -5.53 -4.56 -10.03
N LYS A 104 -5.38 -3.77 -11.11
CA LYS A 104 -4.18 -3.79 -11.95
C LYS A 104 -2.97 -3.28 -11.20
N ALA A 105 -3.14 -2.21 -10.41
CA ALA A 105 -2.07 -1.63 -9.62
C ALA A 105 -1.54 -2.63 -8.58
N VAL A 106 -2.44 -3.29 -7.85
CA VAL A 106 -2.06 -4.30 -6.85
C VAL A 106 -1.41 -5.52 -7.50
N GLU A 107 -1.87 -5.96 -8.66
CA GLU A 107 -1.24 -7.05 -9.43
C GLU A 107 0.20 -6.70 -9.83
N LEU A 108 0.43 -5.51 -10.37
CA LEU A 108 1.78 -5.07 -10.74
C LEU A 108 2.70 -4.89 -9.53
N LEU A 109 2.21 -4.26 -8.45
CA LEU A 109 2.99 -4.12 -7.23
C LEU A 109 3.44 -5.46 -6.65
N ARG A 110 2.66 -6.54 -6.86
CA ARG A 110 3.04 -7.91 -6.48
C ARG A 110 4.07 -8.52 -7.38
N VAL A 111 3.95 -8.33 -8.70
CA VAL A 111 4.98 -8.77 -9.66
C VAL A 111 6.31 -8.15 -9.28
N LEU A 112 6.33 -6.83 -9.06
CA LEU A 112 7.52 -6.10 -8.63
C LEU A 112 8.03 -6.56 -7.26
N ALA A 113 7.15 -6.88 -6.31
CA ALA A 113 7.54 -7.45 -5.02
C ALA A 113 8.18 -8.84 -5.15
N THR A 114 7.72 -9.66 -6.10
CA THR A 114 8.20 -11.04 -6.31
C THR A 114 9.52 -11.08 -7.09
N GLU A 115 9.68 -10.18 -8.07
CA GLU A 115 10.90 -10.08 -8.90
C GLU A 115 12.11 -9.56 -8.12
N ARG A 116 11.91 -8.94 -6.95
CA ARG A 116 12.96 -8.40 -6.08
C ARG A 116 13.74 -9.45 -5.27
N GLY A 117 13.53 -10.75 -5.50
CA GLY A 117 14.29 -11.82 -4.84
C GLY A 117 15.81 -11.57 -4.83
N ASP A 118 16.33 -11.35 -3.63
CA ASP A 118 17.73 -11.28 -3.17
C ASP A 118 18.73 -10.26 -3.77
N ASN A 119 18.52 -9.65 -4.94
CA ASN A 119 19.63 -8.97 -5.65
C ASN A 119 19.54 -7.45 -5.90
N LEU A 120 18.47 -6.75 -5.47
CA LEU A 120 18.26 -5.32 -5.81
C LEU A 120 17.88 -4.44 -4.61
N ARG A 121 18.61 -4.58 -3.50
CA ARG A 121 18.44 -3.78 -2.27
C ARG A 121 18.88 -2.32 -2.50
N GLY A 122 18.05 -1.35 -2.13
CA GLY A 122 18.42 0.07 -2.08
C GLY A 122 18.65 0.78 -3.43
N THR A 123 18.53 0.07 -4.56
CA THR A 123 18.50 0.67 -5.88
C THR A 123 17.16 1.36 -6.11
N PRO A 124 17.13 2.60 -6.65
CA PRO A 124 15.91 3.17 -7.21
C PRO A 124 15.23 2.14 -8.09
N ILE A 125 13.90 2.07 -8.03
CA ILE A 125 13.17 1.17 -8.92
C ILE A 125 13.47 1.63 -10.34
N ASP A 126 14.38 0.93 -11.02
CA ASP A 126 14.42 0.94 -12.46
C ASP A 126 13.22 0.10 -12.89
N LEU A 127 12.03 0.71 -12.74
CA LEU A 127 10.89 0.30 -13.50
C LEU A 127 11.39 0.49 -14.92
N THR A 128 11.75 -0.59 -15.61
CA THR A 128 12.13 -0.51 -17.03
C THR A 128 11.03 0.20 -17.83
N GLN A 129 9.82 0.31 -17.26
CA GLN A 129 8.80 1.30 -17.61
C GLN A 129 8.07 1.83 -16.34
N PRO A 130 8.49 2.95 -15.71
CA PRO A 130 7.81 3.55 -14.55
C PRO A 130 6.38 3.94 -14.86
N ASP A 131 6.19 4.27 -16.13
CA ASP A 131 4.95 4.62 -16.77
C ASP A 131 3.93 3.48 -16.72
N GLU A 132 4.31 2.20 -16.57
CA GLU A 132 3.36 1.09 -16.58
C GLU A 132 2.69 0.86 -15.23
N ALA A 133 3.46 0.87 -14.14
CA ALA A 133 2.91 0.78 -12.79
C ALA A 133 2.08 2.03 -12.47
N ILE A 134 2.60 3.21 -12.83
CA ILE A 134 1.86 4.46 -12.71
C ILE A 134 0.64 4.44 -13.63
N SER A 135 0.77 4.11 -14.92
CA SER A 135 -0.40 4.08 -15.82
C SER A 135 -1.44 3.04 -15.42
N SER A 136 -1.06 1.94 -14.79
CA SER A 136 -2.00 0.94 -14.29
C SER A 136 -2.74 1.40 -13.04
N LEU A 137 -2.03 2.05 -12.11
CA LEU A 137 -2.67 2.76 -11.00
C LEU A 137 -3.63 3.83 -11.54
N LEU A 138 -3.16 4.61 -12.49
CA LEU A 138 -3.97 5.63 -13.13
C LEU A 138 -5.14 5.02 -13.93
N ASP A 139 -5.00 3.84 -14.52
CA ASP A 139 -6.04 3.07 -15.24
C ASP A 139 -7.17 2.65 -14.32
N ASP A 140 -6.80 2.12 -13.14
CA ASP A 140 -7.77 1.72 -12.13
C ASP A 140 -8.54 2.95 -11.58
N LEU A 141 -7.90 4.12 -11.57
CA LEU A 141 -8.53 5.39 -11.17
C LEU A 141 -9.40 6.01 -12.29
N ASP A 142 -9.00 5.83 -13.55
CA ASP A 142 -9.73 6.35 -14.72
C ASP A 142 -10.96 5.53 -15.11
N GLY A 143 -11.02 4.26 -14.71
CA GLY A 143 -12.15 3.37 -15.02
C GLY A 143 -13.52 3.96 -14.62
N VAL A 144 -13.53 4.88 -13.65
CA VAL A 144 -14.71 5.63 -13.22
C VAL A 144 -15.15 6.67 -14.26
N SER A 145 -14.22 7.44 -14.83
CA SER A 145 -14.52 8.50 -15.80
C SER A 145 -15.13 7.99 -17.10
N ARG A 146 -14.94 6.70 -17.44
CA ARG A 146 -15.50 6.09 -18.66
C ARG A 146 -16.94 5.59 -18.52
N ARG A 147 -17.47 5.44 -17.30
CA ARG A 147 -18.88 5.03 -17.06
C ARG A 147 -19.85 6.20 -17.10
N SER A 148 -19.37 7.44 -17.05
CA SER A 148 -20.14 8.63 -17.36
C SER A 148 -19.79 9.05 -18.79
N GLY A 149 -20.69 8.80 -19.73
CA GLY A 149 -20.39 8.83 -21.16
C GLY A 149 -19.79 10.15 -21.65
N THR A 150 -18.48 10.14 -21.95
CA THR A 150 -17.90 10.97 -23.01
C THR A 150 -16.57 10.33 -23.42
N VAL A 151 -16.45 9.92 -24.69
CA VAL A 151 -15.16 9.52 -25.27
C VAL A 151 -14.29 10.77 -25.35
N SER A 152 -13.47 11.01 -24.33
CA SER A 152 -12.54 12.13 -24.32
C SER A 152 -11.27 11.71 -25.07
N THR A 153 -11.08 12.27 -26.26
CA THR A 153 -9.90 12.08 -27.13
C THR A 153 -8.68 12.89 -26.64
N SER A 154 -8.62 13.25 -25.37
CA SER A 154 -7.54 14.05 -24.79
C SER A 154 -6.55 13.16 -24.06
N ARG A 155 -5.26 13.32 -24.36
CA ARG A 155 -4.11 12.66 -23.73
C ARG A 155 -3.87 13.12 -22.27
N VAL A 156 -4.91 13.65 -21.61
CA VAL A 156 -4.90 14.17 -20.24
C VAL A 156 -5.84 13.31 -19.41
N ARG A 157 -5.26 12.65 -18.43
CA ARG A 157 -5.91 11.69 -17.57
C ARG A 157 -6.54 12.39 -16.37
N GLN A 158 -7.86 12.42 -16.29
CA GLN A 158 -8.56 13.11 -15.20
C GLN A 158 -8.79 12.15 -14.04
N ILE A 159 -7.85 12.17 -13.08
CA ILE A 159 -7.99 11.50 -11.79
C ILE A 159 -8.84 12.39 -10.90
N ASP A 160 -10.00 11.90 -10.45
CA ASP A 160 -10.74 12.59 -9.41
C ASP A 160 -10.15 12.22 -8.04
N THR A 161 -9.26 13.07 -7.52
CA THR A 161 -8.61 12.86 -6.21
C THR A 161 -9.59 12.86 -5.05
N ARG A 162 -10.86 13.25 -5.24
CA ARG A 162 -11.92 13.09 -4.23
C ARG A 162 -12.33 11.64 -4.02
N GLN A 163 -11.92 10.74 -4.91
CA GLN A 163 -12.26 9.32 -4.91
C GLN A 163 -11.15 8.46 -4.31
N MET A 164 -10.12 9.09 -3.74
CA MET A 164 -8.99 8.43 -3.11
C MET A 164 -8.61 9.13 -1.80
N ALA A 165 -8.39 8.32 -0.76
CA ALA A 165 -7.68 8.73 0.44
C ALA A 165 -6.48 7.80 0.65
N ALA A 166 -5.35 8.35 1.08
CA ALA A 166 -4.18 7.57 1.43
C ALA A 166 -3.64 8.01 2.79
N MET A 167 -3.22 7.03 3.60
CA MET A 167 -2.65 7.25 4.92
C MET A 167 -1.38 6.41 5.06
N SER A 168 -0.32 7.04 5.56
CA SER A 168 0.95 6.39 5.89
C SER A 168 1.10 6.26 7.41
N ILE A 169 1.57 5.10 7.85
CA ILE A 169 1.90 4.81 9.25
C ILE A 169 3.36 4.34 9.30
N SER A 170 4.23 5.14 9.91
CA SER A 170 5.63 4.76 10.16
C SER A 170 5.80 4.18 11.56
N PHE A 171 6.57 3.09 11.68
CA PHE A 171 6.96 2.49 12.95
C PHE A 171 8.43 2.08 12.94
N GLU A 172 9.06 2.08 14.11
CA GLU A 172 10.45 1.68 14.29
C GLU A 172 10.50 0.24 14.79
N ILE A 173 11.11 -0.65 14.01
CA ILE A 173 11.41 -2.02 14.39
C ILE A 173 12.60 -2.01 15.35
N VAL A 174 12.43 -2.60 16.53
CA VAL A 174 13.48 -2.75 17.55
C VAL A 174 13.61 -4.21 17.99
N VAL A 175 14.74 -4.59 18.57
CA VAL A 175 14.97 -5.93 19.13
C VAL A 175 14.39 -6.10 20.54
#